data_AF-A0A540VQ99-F1
#
_entry.id   AF-A0A540VQ99-F1
#
_cell.length_a   1.000
_cell.length_b   1.000
_cell.length_c   1.000
_cell.angle_alpha   90.00
_cell.angle_beta   90.00
_cell.angle_gamma   90.00
#
_symmetry.space_group_name_H-M   'P 1'
#
loop_
_entity.id
_entity.type
_entity.pdbx_description
1 polymer ?
#
loop_
_entity_poly.entity_id
_entity_poly.type
_entity_poly.pdbx_seq_one_letter_code
_entity_poly.pdbx_strand_id
1 'polypeptide(L)' 'MKLETQAIHAGYSPDPTTKAVAVPMYQTTSYAFD' A
#
# COMPACT_ATOMS: atom_id res chain seq x y z
N MET A 1 -8.28 -15.27 -8.57
CA MET A 1 -8.31 -15.18 -7.09
C MET A 1 -9.76 -15.23 -6.64
N LYS A 2 -10.05 -15.84 -5.48
CA LYS A 2 -11.43 -15.85 -4.93
C LYS A 2 -11.80 -14.47 -4.38
N LEU A 3 -13.09 -14.19 -4.20
CA LEU A 3 -13.57 -12.89 -3.73
C LEU A 3 -13.01 -12.54 -2.35
N GLU A 4 -12.94 -13.52 -1.45
CA GLU A 4 -12.42 -13.35 -0.09
C GLU A 4 -10.94 -12.97 -0.12
N THR A 5 -10.17 -13.52 -1.08
CA THR A 5 -8.76 -13.17 -1.26
C THR A 5 -8.61 -11.76 -1.83
N GLN A 6 -9.47 -11.36 -2.76
CA GLN A 6 -9.45 -10.01 -3.33
C GLN A 6 -9.82 -8.96 -2.28
N ALA A 7 -10.80 -9.23 -1.42
CA ALA A 7 -11.20 -8.33 -0.35
C ALA A 7 -10.04 -7.95 0.59
N ILE A 8 -9.06 -8.85 0.76
CA ILE A 8 -7.90 -8.62 1.63
C ILE A 8 -6.69 -8.04 0.88
N HIS A 9 -6.46 -8.45 -0.37
CA HIS A 9 -5.19 -8.17 -1.07
C HIS A 9 -5.29 -7.26 -2.29
N ALA A 10 -6.49 -6.98 -2.81
CA ALA A 10 -6.63 -6.11 -3.97
C ALA A 10 -6.30 -4.65 -3.61
N GLY A 11 -5.61 -3.95 -4.51
CA GLY A 11 -5.30 -2.52 -4.36
C GLY A 11 -4.04 -2.20 -3.54
N TYR A 12 -3.38 -3.20 -2.95
CA TYR A 12 -2.13 -2.99 -2.23
C TYR A 12 -1.15 -4.14 -2.44
N SER A 13 0.13 -3.83 -2.37
CA SER A 13 1.23 -4.79 -2.33
C SER A 13 2.29 -4.27 -1.35
N PRO A 14 3.10 -5.14 -0.73
CA PRO A 14 4.05 -4.69 0.28
C PRO A 14 4.93 -3.56 -0.23
N ASP A 15 5.09 -2.53 0.60
CA ASP A 15 5.83 -1.31 0.22
C ASP A 15 7.23 -1.69 -0.29
N PRO A 16 7.64 -1.26 -1.51
CA PRO A 16 8.89 -1.73 -2.09
C PRO A 16 10.12 -1.26 -1.30
N THR A 17 10.03 -0.14 -0.61
CA THR A 17 11.13 0.48 0.14
C THR A 17 11.34 -0.17 1.52
N THR A 18 10.27 -0.41 2.26
CA THR A 18 10.31 -0.85 3.68
C THR A 18 9.82 -2.27 3.89
N LYS A 19 9.16 -2.87 2.89
CA LYS A 19 8.46 -4.17 2.97
C LYS A 19 7.29 -4.20 3.96
N ALA A 20 6.76 -3.04 4.34
CA ALA A 20 5.54 -2.97 5.15
C ALA A 20 4.39 -3.71 4.44
N VAL A 21 3.67 -4.55 5.19
CA VAL A 21 2.48 -5.27 4.70
C VAL A 21 1.18 -4.56 5.05
N ALA A 22 1.24 -3.63 6.00
CA ALA A 22 0.16 -2.69 6.28
C ALA A 22 0.35 -1.43 5.41
N VAL A 23 -0.76 -0.86 4.96
CA VAL A 23 -0.76 0.37 4.16
C VAL A 23 -0.21 1.54 4.99
N PRO A 24 0.85 2.24 4.53
CA PRO A 24 1.36 3.41 5.24
C PRO A 24 0.33 4.56 5.26
N MET A 25 0.29 5.31 6.37
CA MET A 25 -0.46 6.55 6.43
C MET A 25 0.39 7.71 5.92
N TYR A 26 0.12 8.15 4.69
CA TYR A 26 0.74 9.36 4.13
C TYR A 26 0.04 10.62 4.63
N GLN A 27 0.21 10.93 5.92
CA GLN A 27 -0.28 12.18 6.51
C GLN A 27 0.65 13.34 6.13
N THR A 28 0.62 13.70 4.86
CA THR A 28 1.39 14.80 4.27
C THR A 28 0.50 15.56 3.28
N THR A 29 0.83 16.81 3.02
CA THR A 29 0.14 17.65 2.03
C THR A 29 0.88 17.75 0.70
N SER A 30 2.12 17.27 0.63
CA SER A 30 3.01 17.48 -0.53
C SER A 30 4.11 16.41 -0.63
N TYR A 31 4.67 16.27 -1.83
CA TYR A 31 5.83 15.42 -2.16
C TYR A 31 6.94 16.27 -2.80
N ALA A 32 8.19 15.87 -2.63
CA ALA A 32 9.33 16.54 -3.26
C ALA A 32 9.43 16.19 -4.76
N PHE A 33 10.04 17.08 -5.55
CA PHE A 33 10.48 16.77 -6.91
C PHE A 33 11.85 16.08 -6.87
N ASP A 34 12.14 15.28 -7.89
CA ASP A 34 13.45 14.66 -8.13
C ASP A 34 14.44 15.65 -8.77
#